data_AF-A0A7D9DEX9-F1
#
_entry.id   AF-A0A7D9DEX9-F1
#
_cell.length_a   1.000
_cell.length_b   1.000
_cell.length_c   1.000
_cell.angle_alpha   90.00
_cell.angle_beta   90.00
_cell.angle_gamma   90.00
#
_symmetry.space_group_name_H-M   'P 1'
#
loop_
_entity.id
_entity.type
_entity.pdbx_description
1 polymer ?
#
loop_
_entity_poly.entity_id
_entity_poly.type
_entity_poly.pdbx_seq_one_letter_code
_entity_poly.pdbx_strand_id
1 'polypeptide(L)'
;MGNKNADGKASGLFEFTSLMGSDKKILMKELPPKLKDILKPKSCNTIVQIWENFHELYTMLGESDPSDEYIQTFFEKAKHWIVLFNSLAGECEGYKKTNITPYMHVMTYHMPIFMQKHGGVKKFTGQGVEKNNDVCRRFHLQKSNKWNAAADVLKVSKRMDNLSKCERRATAYLKKNTSYWDDEIKAKRARQRLAVVSSCTNNASETNSVDIDRMTALEIKQHLNGLGITTRLRNINKLRELLENVLLEISE
;
A
#
# COMPACT_ATOMS: atom_id res chain seq x y z
N MET A 1 1.34 -0.52 9.38
CA MET A 1 0.69 -1.80 8.97
C MET A 1 1.77 -2.87 9.00
N GLY A 2 1.63 -3.95 9.80
CA GLY A 2 2.73 -4.90 10.03
C GLY A 2 3.13 -5.66 8.76
N ASN A 3 4.41 -5.98 8.62
CA ASN A 3 4.89 -6.86 7.56
C ASN A 3 4.14 -8.20 7.65
N LYS A 4 3.83 -8.84 6.53
CA LYS A 4 3.19 -10.16 6.53
C LYS A 4 4.26 -11.23 6.39
N ASN A 5 4.16 -12.29 7.19
CA ASN A 5 4.96 -13.50 7.02
C ASN A 5 4.66 -14.16 5.68
N ALA A 6 5.51 -15.12 5.29
CA ALA A 6 5.33 -15.92 4.08
C ALA A 6 3.94 -16.58 3.98
N ASP A 7 3.29 -16.82 5.11
CA ASP A 7 1.97 -17.46 5.24
C ASP A 7 0.80 -16.45 5.25
N GLY A 8 1.05 -15.18 4.94
CA GLY A 8 0.02 -14.13 4.89
C GLY A 8 -0.48 -13.62 6.23
N LYS A 9 -0.12 -14.30 7.34
CA LYS A 9 -0.34 -13.84 8.72
C LYS A 9 0.59 -12.67 9.05
N ALA A 10 0.16 -11.79 9.95
CA ALA A 10 0.99 -10.68 10.41
C ALA A 10 2.29 -11.22 11.02
N SER A 11 3.42 -10.66 10.59
CA SER A 11 4.77 -11.12 10.98
C SER A 11 5.14 -10.83 12.43
N GLY A 12 4.33 -10.04 13.14
CA GLY A 12 4.68 -9.48 14.44
C GLY A 12 5.77 -8.41 14.37
N LEU A 13 6.50 -8.29 13.26
CA LEU A 13 7.45 -7.22 12.99
C LEU A 13 6.70 -5.97 12.52
N PHE A 14 6.61 -5.00 13.41
CA PHE A 14 6.08 -3.67 13.13
C PHE A 14 7.23 -2.78 12.67
N GLU A 15 7.41 -2.71 11.36
CA GLU A 15 8.30 -1.72 10.76
C GLU A 15 7.60 -0.35 10.71
N PHE A 16 8.35 0.71 11.00
CA PHE A 16 7.81 2.06 10.91
C PHE A 16 7.34 2.32 9.48
N THR A 17 6.07 2.66 9.33
CA THR A 17 5.47 3.02 8.05
C THR A 17 4.84 4.40 8.22
N SER A 18 5.11 5.30 7.27
CA SER A 18 4.48 6.62 7.27
C SER A 18 2.96 6.47 7.27
N LEU A 19 2.28 7.33 8.03
CA LEU A 19 0.82 7.33 8.11
C LEU A 19 0.23 7.79 6.77
N MET A 20 -0.26 6.85 5.97
CA MET A 20 -0.85 7.14 4.66
C MET A 20 -2.25 7.75 4.80
N GLY A 21 -2.74 8.39 3.74
CA GLY A 21 -4.05 9.05 3.75
C GLY A 21 -5.23 8.12 4.04
N SER A 22 -5.17 6.86 3.57
CA SER A 22 -6.17 5.82 3.91
C SER A 22 -6.12 5.47 5.39
N ASP A 23 -4.91 5.26 5.91
CA ASP A 23 -4.68 4.79 7.26
C ASP A 23 -5.05 5.86 8.28
N LYS A 24 -4.79 7.14 7.97
CA LYS A 24 -5.27 8.28 8.75
C LYS A 24 -6.79 8.24 8.92
N LYS A 25 -7.55 7.97 7.85
CA LYS A 25 -9.03 7.93 7.91
C LYS A 25 -9.51 6.79 8.80
N ILE A 26 -8.88 5.62 8.69
CA ILE A 26 -9.17 4.47 9.56
C ILE A 26 -8.86 4.82 11.01
N LEU A 27 -7.70 5.44 11.26
CA LEU A 27 -7.28 5.84 12.59
C LEU A 27 -8.28 6.80 13.24
N MET A 28 -8.72 7.84 12.53
CA MET A 28 -9.70 8.80 13.08
C MET A 28 -11.03 8.15 13.46
N LYS A 29 -11.47 7.15 12.70
CA LYS A 29 -12.77 6.49 12.91
C LYS A 29 -12.71 5.39 13.98
N GLU A 30 -11.66 4.58 13.97
CA GLU A 30 -11.61 3.32 14.72
C GLU A 30 -10.78 3.40 16.01
N LEU A 31 -9.95 4.44 16.17
CA LEU A 31 -9.09 4.59 17.35
C LEU A 31 -9.85 5.00 18.62
N PRO A 32 -10.74 6.03 18.62
CA PRO A 32 -11.38 6.52 19.85
C PRO A 32 -12.01 5.44 20.75
N PRO A 33 -12.81 4.49 20.24
CA PRO A 33 -13.41 3.47 21.10
C PRO A 33 -12.37 2.52 21.71
N LYS A 34 -11.27 2.24 21.01
CA LYS A 34 -10.21 1.32 21.44
C LYS A 34 -9.27 1.92 22.47
N LEU A 35 -9.24 3.25 22.60
CA LEU A 35 -8.41 3.92 23.59
C LEU A 35 -8.86 3.61 25.02
N LYS A 36 -10.13 3.27 25.22
CA LYS A 36 -10.69 2.90 26.53
C LYS A 36 -10.02 1.69 27.15
N ASP A 37 -9.55 0.77 26.32
CA ASP A 37 -8.92 -0.48 26.76
C ASP A 37 -7.43 -0.30 27.10
N ILE A 38 -6.83 0.84 26.71
CA ILE A 38 -5.38 1.07 26.77
C ILE A 38 -5.03 2.20 27.76
N LEU A 39 -5.90 3.21 27.88
CA LEU A 39 -5.62 4.41 28.64
C LEU A 39 -6.01 4.29 30.11
N LYS A 40 -5.34 5.08 30.96
CA LYS A 40 -5.68 5.20 32.38
C LYS A 40 -7.10 5.78 32.53
N PRO A 41 -7.93 5.27 33.46
CA PRO A 41 -9.33 5.69 33.60
C PRO A 41 -9.53 7.20 33.78
N LYS A 42 -8.64 7.86 34.53
CA LYS A 42 -8.74 9.29 34.87
C LYS A 42 -8.77 10.21 33.63
N SER A 43 -7.89 9.96 32.66
CA SER A 43 -7.71 10.83 31.49
C SER A 43 -8.33 10.25 30.21
N CYS A 44 -8.79 9.00 30.26
CA CYS A 44 -9.31 8.27 29.12
C CYS A 44 -10.46 9.01 28.42
N ASN A 45 -11.50 9.42 29.16
CA ASN A 45 -12.67 10.06 28.57
C ASN A 45 -12.31 11.36 27.85
N THR A 46 -11.43 12.18 28.45
CA THR A 46 -10.96 13.42 27.84
C THR A 46 -10.14 13.16 26.58
N ILE A 47 -9.26 12.16 26.59
CA ILE A 47 -8.47 11.81 25.40
C ILE A 47 -9.36 11.31 24.27
N VAL A 48 -10.33 10.43 24.56
CA VAL A 48 -11.32 9.96 23.58
C VAL A 48 -12.07 11.15 22.97
N GLN A 49 -12.54 12.07 23.81
CA GLN A 49 -13.24 13.27 23.35
C GLN A 49 -12.36 14.19 22.49
N ILE A 50 -11.07 14.33 22.80
CA ILE A 50 -10.11 15.08 21.97
C ILE A 50 -10.05 14.49 20.55
N TRP A 51 -10.01 13.17 20.42
CA TRP A 51 -9.97 12.49 19.12
C TRP A 51 -11.29 12.61 18.35
N GLU A 52 -12.43 12.45 19.03
CA GLU A 52 -13.76 12.60 18.43
C GLU A 52 -13.99 14.03 17.94
N ASN A 53 -13.68 15.03 18.76
CA ASN A 53 -13.77 16.44 18.39
C ASN A 53 -12.82 16.78 17.23
N PHE A 54 -11.61 16.20 17.21
CA PHE A 54 -10.69 16.39 16.08
C PHE A 54 -11.25 15.79 14.79
N HIS A 55 -11.88 14.61 14.87
CA HIS A 55 -12.52 13.98 13.71
C HIS A 55 -13.69 14.83 13.17
N GLU A 56 -14.49 15.42 14.07
CA GLU A 56 -15.56 16.36 13.72
C GLU A 56 -14.99 17.57 12.97
N LEU A 57 -14.01 18.26 13.55
CA LEU A 57 -13.34 19.42 12.93
C LEU A 57 -12.75 19.08 11.56
N TYR A 58 -12.10 17.92 11.45
CA TYR A 58 -11.54 17.46 10.19
C TYR A 58 -12.62 17.22 9.12
N THR A 59 -13.79 16.72 9.52
CA THR A 59 -14.93 16.53 8.61
C THR A 59 -15.49 17.89 8.18
N MET A 60 -15.57 18.85 9.09
CA MET A 60 -16.07 20.20 8.78
C MET A 60 -15.21 20.96 7.75
N LEU A 61 -13.89 20.75 7.77
CA LEU A 61 -12.99 21.32 6.74
C LEU A 61 -13.29 20.82 5.32
N GLY A 62 -14.03 19.71 5.19
CA GLY A 62 -14.47 19.14 3.93
C GLY A 62 -15.70 19.82 3.32
N GLU A 63 -16.31 20.78 4.01
CA GLU A 63 -17.49 21.48 3.51
C GLU A 63 -17.15 22.40 2.34
N SER A 64 -18.03 22.42 1.34
CA SER A 64 -17.87 23.25 0.14
C SER A 64 -18.80 24.44 0.25
N ASP A 65 -18.28 25.65 0.05
CA ASP A 65 -19.04 26.90 0.17
C ASP A 65 -19.82 27.01 1.51
N PRO A 66 -19.14 26.88 2.67
CA PRO A 66 -19.78 26.92 3.99
C PRO A 66 -20.36 28.30 4.30
N SER A 67 -21.49 28.34 5.03
CA SER A 67 -22.10 29.59 5.52
C SER A 67 -21.28 30.23 6.64
N ASP A 68 -21.49 31.52 6.91
CA ASP A 68 -20.81 32.22 8.00
C ASP A 68 -21.11 31.59 9.38
N GLU A 69 -22.35 31.14 9.62
CA GLU A 69 -22.73 30.42 10.84
C GLU A 69 -21.96 29.10 10.99
N TYR A 70 -21.78 28.37 9.89
CA TYR A 70 -20.98 27.15 9.88
C TYR A 70 -19.50 27.43 10.20
N ILE A 71 -18.94 28.49 9.63
CA ILE A 71 -17.56 28.92 9.88
C ILE A 71 -17.37 29.34 11.34
N GLN A 72 -18.32 30.09 11.90
CA GLN A 72 -18.30 30.48 13.31
C GLN A 72 -18.38 29.25 14.23
N THR A 73 -19.28 28.31 13.92
CA THR A 73 -19.40 27.04 14.64
C THR A 73 -18.09 26.24 14.61
N PHE A 74 -17.45 26.16 13.44
CA PHE A 74 -16.13 25.54 13.29
C PHE A 74 -15.08 26.22 14.16
N PHE A 75 -15.01 27.56 14.13
CA PHE A 75 -14.04 28.33 14.91
C PHE A 75 -14.21 28.11 16.41
N GLU A 76 -15.45 28.15 16.91
CA GLU A 76 -15.74 27.90 18.32
C GLU A 76 -15.38 26.48 18.74
N LYS A 77 -15.76 25.47 17.96
CA LYS A 77 -15.36 24.08 18.22
C LYS A 77 -13.84 23.92 18.21
N ALA A 78 -13.14 24.55 17.27
CA ALA A 78 -11.69 24.48 17.16
C ALA A 78 -10.98 25.10 18.38
N LYS A 79 -11.49 26.24 18.89
CA LYS A 79 -10.99 26.84 20.14
C LYS A 79 -11.22 25.93 21.34
N HIS A 80 -12.45 25.42 21.49
CA HIS A 80 -12.77 24.50 22.59
C HIS A 80 -11.91 23.24 22.55
N TRP A 81 -11.62 22.72 21.36
CA TRP A 81 -10.73 21.58 21.18
C TRP A 81 -9.29 21.86 21.67
N ILE A 82 -8.72 23.04 21.39
CA ILE A 82 -7.40 23.44 21.92
C ILE A 82 -7.44 23.58 23.45
N VAL A 83 -8.52 24.12 24.01
CA VAL A 83 -8.69 24.23 25.47
C VAL A 83 -8.76 22.84 26.11
N LEU A 84 -9.55 21.94 25.53
CA LEU A 84 -9.67 20.54 25.97
C LEU A 84 -8.33 19.79 25.85
N PHE A 85 -7.58 20.01 24.78
CA PHE A 85 -6.24 19.44 24.63
C PHE A 85 -5.31 19.87 25.77
N ASN A 86 -5.30 21.17 26.10
CA ASN A 86 -4.44 21.71 27.16
C ASN A 86 -4.93 21.38 28.58
N SER A 87 -6.17 20.93 28.77
CA SER A 87 -6.67 20.57 30.12
C SER A 87 -5.95 19.36 30.69
N LEU A 88 -5.33 18.54 29.83
CA LEU A 88 -4.50 17.40 30.21
C LEU A 88 -3.04 17.79 30.51
N ALA A 89 -2.67 19.07 30.41
CA ALA A 89 -1.32 19.53 30.70
C ALA A 89 -0.95 19.22 32.17
N GLY A 90 0.14 18.48 32.36
CA GLY A 90 0.59 18.06 33.69
C GLY A 90 -0.04 16.75 34.18
N GLU A 91 -1.18 16.32 33.61
CA GLU A 91 -1.75 15.00 33.86
C GLU A 91 -1.25 13.94 32.89
N CYS A 92 -1.11 14.31 31.61
CA CYS A 92 -0.62 13.46 30.55
C CYS A 92 0.56 14.12 29.83
N GLU A 93 1.60 13.33 29.60
CA GLU A 93 2.71 13.76 28.74
C GLU A 93 2.21 14.00 27.32
N GLY A 94 2.73 15.04 26.66
CA GLY A 94 2.32 15.38 25.30
C GLY A 94 1.27 16.49 25.18
N TYR A 95 0.54 16.82 26.26
CA TYR A 95 -0.61 17.75 26.20
C TYR A 95 -0.33 19.19 26.66
N LYS A 96 0.95 19.59 26.70
CA LYS A 96 1.36 20.93 27.11
C LYS A 96 1.12 21.95 25.98
N LYS A 97 0.97 23.23 26.34
CA LYS A 97 0.87 24.34 25.37
C LYS A 97 2.05 24.39 24.38
N THR A 98 3.24 24.00 24.83
CA THR A 98 4.45 23.91 23.98
C THR A 98 4.34 22.88 22.87
N ASN A 99 3.41 21.93 22.98
CA ASN A 99 3.18 20.87 22.00
C ASN A 99 2.05 21.20 21.03
N ILE A 100 1.49 22.41 21.10
CA ILE A 100 0.57 22.90 20.06
C ILE A 100 1.37 23.05 18.78
N THR A 101 1.05 22.23 17.79
CA THR A 101 1.75 22.25 16.51
C THR A 101 1.31 23.45 15.65
N PRO A 102 2.13 23.87 14.67
CA PRO A 102 1.71 24.89 13.71
C PRO A 102 0.39 24.54 12.99
N TYR A 103 0.14 23.26 12.71
CA TYR A 103 -1.12 22.82 12.09
C TYR A 103 -2.33 22.99 13.00
N MET A 104 -2.19 22.80 14.31
CA MET A 104 -3.25 23.07 15.28
C MET A 104 -3.59 24.56 15.31
N HIS A 105 -2.55 25.42 15.35
CA HIS A 105 -2.74 26.87 15.31
C HIS A 105 -3.41 27.32 14.00
N VAL A 106 -2.91 26.85 12.86
CA VAL A 106 -3.46 27.16 11.53
C VAL A 106 -4.91 26.71 11.43
N MET A 107 -5.23 25.49 11.90
CA MET A 107 -6.61 24.98 11.90
C MET A 107 -7.55 25.88 12.70
N THR A 108 -7.13 26.35 13.87
CA THR A 108 -8.00 27.17 14.72
C THR A 108 -8.13 28.61 14.24
N TYR A 109 -7.04 29.28 13.86
CA TYR A 109 -7.05 30.74 13.62
C TYR A 109 -7.02 31.15 12.16
N HIS A 110 -6.50 30.31 11.26
CA HIS A 110 -6.36 30.67 9.84
C HIS A 110 -7.39 29.98 8.95
N MET A 111 -7.79 28.74 9.26
CA MET A 111 -8.80 28.05 8.45
C MET A 111 -10.14 28.76 8.39
N PRO A 112 -10.71 29.34 9.48
CA PRO A 112 -11.97 30.08 9.39
C PRO A 112 -11.88 31.26 8.41
N ILE A 113 -10.78 32.02 8.48
CA ILE A 113 -10.51 33.16 7.58
C ILE A 113 -10.43 32.70 6.13
N PHE A 114 -9.75 31.58 5.87
CA PHE A 114 -9.65 30.99 4.54
C PHE A 114 -10.99 30.46 4.03
N MET A 115 -11.76 29.80 4.89
CA MET A 115 -13.11 29.30 4.55
C MET A 115 -14.01 30.45 4.14
N GLN A 116 -13.99 31.57 4.88
CA GLN A 116 -14.79 32.76 4.57
C GLN A 116 -14.33 33.42 3.27
N LYS A 117 -13.02 33.66 3.13
CA LYS A 117 -12.45 34.35 1.97
C LYS A 117 -12.62 33.56 0.67
N HIS A 118 -12.60 32.24 0.75
CA HIS A 118 -12.52 31.40 -0.42
C HIS A 118 -13.71 30.47 -0.61
N GLY A 119 -14.76 30.47 0.22
CA GLY A 119 -15.86 29.52 0.09
C GLY A 119 -15.41 28.08 0.38
N GLY A 120 -14.72 27.90 1.51
CA GLY A 120 -14.20 26.61 1.96
C GLY A 120 -12.80 26.28 1.41
N VAL A 121 -12.17 25.26 2.02
CA VAL A 121 -10.75 24.92 1.78
C VAL A 121 -10.54 23.68 0.92
N LYS A 122 -11.57 22.86 0.72
CA LYS A 122 -11.50 21.57 0.01
C LYS A 122 -10.94 21.65 -1.41
N LYS A 123 -11.23 22.74 -2.12
CA LYS A 123 -10.74 22.97 -3.50
C LYS A 123 -9.23 23.22 -3.59
N PHE A 124 -8.57 23.55 -2.49
CA PHE A 124 -7.12 23.77 -2.42
C PHE A 124 -6.35 22.54 -1.93
N THR A 125 -6.97 21.37 -1.89
CA THR A 125 -6.29 20.15 -1.44
C THR A 125 -5.23 19.68 -2.44
N GLY A 126 -4.05 19.31 -1.95
CA GLY A 126 -2.96 18.78 -2.77
C GLY A 126 -3.18 17.35 -3.30
N GLN A 127 -4.33 16.73 -3.03
CA GLN A 127 -4.59 15.32 -3.38
C GLN A 127 -4.48 15.06 -4.88
N GLY A 128 -4.93 16.01 -5.72
CA GLY A 128 -4.80 15.89 -7.18
C GLY A 128 -3.35 15.89 -7.64
N VAL A 129 -2.50 16.72 -7.03
CA VAL A 129 -1.07 16.80 -7.34
C VAL A 129 -0.35 15.51 -6.94
N GLU A 130 -0.64 14.96 -5.76
CA GLU A 130 -0.06 13.68 -5.35
C GLU A 130 -0.48 12.52 -6.26
N LYS A 131 -1.74 12.51 -6.70
CA LYS A 131 -2.20 11.52 -7.68
C LYS A 131 -1.51 11.67 -9.03
N ASN A 132 -1.20 12.90 -9.44
CA ASN A 132 -0.39 13.14 -10.64
C ASN A 132 1.02 12.56 -10.48
N ASN A 133 1.64 12.67 -9.30
CA ASN A 133 2.93 12.06 -9.02
C ASN A 133 2.90 10.52 -9.21
N ASP A 134 1.84 9.86 -8.74
CA ASP A 134 1.65 8.42 -8.95
C ASP A 134 1.55 8.05 -10.44
N VAL A 135 0.83 8.86 -11.22
CA VAL A 135 0.69 8.67 -12.68
C VAL A 135 2.03 8.90 -13.39
N CYS A 136 2.74 9.96 -13.04
CA CYS A 136 4.08 10.26 -13.56
C CYS A 136 5.05 9.10 -13.30
N ARG A 137 5.07 8.58 -12.07
CA ARG A 137 5.87 7.40 -11.71
C ARG A 137 5.50 6.19 -12.57
N ARG A 138 4.21 5.93 -12.78
CA ARG A 138 3.74 4.82 -13.62
C ARG A 138 4.20 4.97 -15.06
N PHE A 139 4.09 6.17 -15.65
CA PHE A 139 4.54 6.43 -17.01
C PHE A 139 6.04 6.22 -17.16
N HIS A 140 6.82 6.75 -16.22
CA HIS A 140 8.28 6.58 -16.22
C HIS A 140 8.69 5.10 -16.14
N LEU A 141 8.04 4.31 -15.28
CA LEU A 141 8.41 2.91 -15.06
C LEU A 141 7.92 1.96 -16.17
N GLN A 142 6.76 2.23 -16.77
CA GLN A 142 6.08 1.26 -17.64
C GLN A 142 5.90 1.70 -19.10
N LYS A 143 5.97 3.01 -19.38
CA LYS A 143 5.56 3.57 -20.68
C LYS A 143 6.59 4.52 -21.32
N SER A 144 7.76 4.66 -20.70
CA SER A 144 8.84 5.54 -21.16
C SER A 144 10.08 4.70 -21.48
N ASN A 145 10.82 5.14 -22.49
CA ASN A 145 12.13 4.56 -22.81
C ASN A 145 13.24 5.10 -21.88
N LYS A 146 12.93 6.07 -21.01
CA LYS A 146 13.78 6.69 -20.00
C LYS A 146 14.94 7.54 -20.55
N TRP A 147 14.89 7.92 -21.83
CA TRP A 147 15.90 8.81 -22.45
C TRP A 147 15.72 10.27 -22.01
N ASN A 148 14.47 10.71 -21.87
CA ASN A 148 14.12 12.01 -21.29
C ASN A 148 12.84 11.84 -20.47
N ALA A 149 13.00 11.50 -19.19
CA ALA A 149 11.89 11.13 -18.33
C ALA A 149 10.80 12.22 -18.25
N ALA A 150 11.20 13.49 -18.15
CA ALA A 150 10.26 14.60 -18.07
C ALA A 150 9.46 14.75 -19.39
N ALA A 151 10.15 14.78 -20.53
CA ALA A 151 9.49 14.89 -21.82
C ALA A 151 8.59 13.69 -22.13
N ASP A 152 9.02 12.48 -21.75
CA ASP A 152 8.26 11.25 -21.96
C ASP A 152 6.96 11.25 -21.15
N VAL A 153 7.01 11.63 -19.87
CA VAL A 153 5.81 11.76 -19.02
C VAL A 153 4.82 12.73 -19.64
N LEU A 154 5.27 13.91 -20.08
CA LEU A 154 4.42 14.91 -20.71
C LEU A 154 3.80 14.41 -22.03
N LYS A 155 4.60 13.79 -22.90
CA LYS A 155 4.14 13.24 -24.18
C LYS A 155 3.12 12.11 -23.98
N VAL A 156 3.37 11.21 -23.03
CA VAL A 156 2.45 10.10 -22.72
C VAL A 156 1.14 10.64 -22.12
N SER A 157 1.22 11.61 -21.21
CA SER A 157 0.03 12.27 -20.66
C SER A 157 -0.82 12.90 -21.77
N LYS A 158 -0.20 13.73 -22.63
CA LYS A 158 -0.91 14.38 -23.73
C LYS A 158 -1.52 13.39 -24.71
N ARG A 159 -0.84 12.26 -24.97
CA ARG A 159 -1.37 11.18 -25.80
C ARG A 159 -2.60 10.54 -25.18
N MET A 160 -2.59 10.28 -23.87
CA MET A 160 -3.75 9.74 -23.17
C MET A 160 -4.93 10.70 -23.18
N ASP A 161 -4.69 12.01 -23.02
CA ASP A 161 -5.74 13.03 -23.08
C ASP A 161 -6.38 13.08 -24.48
N ASN A 162 -5.56 13.10 -25.53
CA ASN A 162 -6.03 13.13 -26.92
C ASN A 162 -6.84 11.87 -27.28
N LEU A 163 -6.51 10.72 -26.68
CA LEU A 163 -7.17 9.44 -26.91
C LEU A 163 -8.27 9.13 -25.88
N SER A 164 -8.58 10.03 -24.95
CA SER A 164 -9.52 9.80 -23.85
C SER A 164 -10.93 9.44 -24.32
N LYS A 165 -11.33 9.94 -25.50
CA LYS A 165 -12.64 9.69 -26.13
C LYS A 165 -12.63 8.53 -27.12
N CYS A 166 -11.47 7.88 -27.32
CA CYS A 166 -11.30 6.84 -28.32
C CYS A 166 -11.12 5.49 -27.61
N GLU A 167 -11.97 4.52 -27.95
CA GLU A 167 -11.76 3.15 -27.47
C GLU A 167 -10.64 2.48 -28.27
N ARG A 168 -9.74 1.80 -27.55
CA ARG A 168 -8.67 1.05 -28.19
C ARG A 168 -9.26 -0.21 -28.83
N ARG A 169 -9.44 -0.18 -30.16
CA ARG A 169 -9.70 -1.40 -30.91
C ARG A 169 -8.46 -2.31 -30.84
N ALA A 170 -8.66 -3.57 -30.48
CA ALA A 170 -7.61 -4.56 -30.61
C ALA A 170 -7.19 -4.62 -32.08
N THR A 171 -5.94 -4.29 -32.38
CA THR A 171 -5.40 -4.46 -33.73
C THR A 171 -5.52 -5.94 -34.09
N ALA A 172 -6.18 -6.23 -35.21
CA ALA A 172 -6.18 -7.56 -35.79
C ALA A 172 -4.74 -7.89 -36.21
N TYR A 173 -4.03 -8.60 -35.34
CA TYR A 173 -2.68 -9.07 -35.62
C TYR A 173 -2.77 -10.39 -36.37
N LEU A 174 -2.47 -10.35 -37.66
CA LEU A 174 -2.25 -11.55 -38.46
C LEU A 174 -0.83 -12.07 -38.17
N LYS A 175 -0.75 -13.14 -37.39
CA LYS A 175 0.49 -13.91 -37.20
C LYS A 175 0.93 -14.45 -38.55
N LYS A 176 1.96 -13.85 -39.16
CA LYS A 176 2.49 -14.31 -40.47
C LYS A 176 3.19 -15.67 -40.40
N ASN A 177 3.83 -15.98 -39.28
CA ASN A 177 4.49 -17.28 -39.05
C ASN A 177 3.81 -17.98 -37.88
N THR A 178 2.75 -18.71 -38.18
CA THR A 178 1.92 -19.44 -37.20
C THR A 178 2.75 -20.45 -36.43
N SER A 179 3.63 -21.20 -37.12
CA SER A 179 4.51 -22.21 -36.52
C SER A 179 5.47 -21.60 -35.49
N TYR A 180 6.07 -20.44 -35.81
CA TYR A 180 6.93 -19.74 -34.87
C TYR A 180 6.20 -19.31 -33.59
N TRP A 181 5.02 -18.71 -33.74
CA TRP A 181 4.27 -18.16 -32.61
C TRP A 181 3.59 -19.20 -31.75
N ASP A 182 3.20 -20.33 -32.34
CA ASP A 182 2.45 -21.36 -31.64
C ASP A 182 3.36 -22.39 -30.99
N ASP A 183 4.47 -22.76 -31.65
CA ASP A 183 5.32 -23.87 -31.20
C ASP A 183 6.78 -23.46 -30.99
N GLU A 184 7.42 -22.81 -31.97
CA GLU A 184 8.87 -22.57 -31.90
C GLU A 184 9.25 -21.61 -30.77
N ILE A 185 8.46 -20.58 -30.51
CA ILE A 185 8.73 -19.62 -29.43
C ILE A 185 8.57 -20.26 -28.05
N LYS A 186 7.61 -21.18 -27.90
CA LYS A 186 7.42 -21.93 -26.65
C LYS A 186 8.60 -22.88 -26.43
N ALA A 187 8.98 -23.63 -27.47
CA ALA A 187 10.13 -24.52 -27.44
C ALA A 187 11.45 -23.75 -27.20
N LYS A 188 11.65 -22.59 -27.83
CA LYS A 188 12.83 -21.74 -27.63
C LYS A 188 12.92 -21.19 -26.21
N ARG A 189 11.80 -20.73 -25.64
CA ARG A 189 11.74 -20.27 -24.24
C ARG A 189 11.95 -21.42 -23.25
N ALA A 190 11.38 -22.60 -23.52
CA ALA A 190 11.62 -23.80 -22.71
C ALA A 190 13.10 -24.20 -22.74
N ARG A 191 13.72 -24.25 -23.93
CA ARG A 191 15.17 -24.49 -24.09
C ARG A 191 16.03 -23.44 -23.39
N GLN A 192 15.66 -22.17 -23.42
CA GLN A 192 16.39 -21.12 -22.68
C GLN A 192 16.27 -21.28 -21.17
N ARG A 193 15.10 -21.68 -20.65
CA ARG A 193 14.95 -22.00 -19.22
C ARG A 193 15.80 -23.21 -18.84
N LEU A 194 15.79 -24.25 -19.65
CA LEU A 194 16.59 -25.46 -19.45
C LEU A 194 18.09 -25.18 -19.56
N ALA A 195 18.53 -24.33 -20.48
CA ALA A 195 19.94 -23.96 -20.63
C ALA A 195 20.48 -23.15 -19.44
N VAL A 196 19.64 -22.32 -18.80
CA VAL A 196 19.98 -21.62 -17.55
C VAL A 196 20.08 -22.58 -16.36
N VAL A 197 19.35 -23.71 -16.40
CA VAL A 197 19.43 -24.77 -15.39
C VAL A 197 20.63 -25.70 -15.65
N SER A 198 20.90 -26.04 -16.91
CA SER A 198 21.94 -26.97 -17.34
C SER A 198 23.37 -26.40 -17.21
N SER A 199 23.55 -25.10 -17.00
CA SER A 199 24.86 -24.52 -16.65
C SER A 199 25.32 -24.83 -15.22
N CYS A 200 24.51 -25.54 -14.44
CA CYS A 200 24.72 -25.69 -12.99
C CYS A 200 24.92 -27.13 -12.50
N THR A 201 24.78 -28.17 -13.33
CA THR A 201 24.78 -29.55 -12.82
C THR A 201 25.35 -30.54 -13.83
N ASN A 202 26.59 -30.98 -13.60
CA ASN A 202 27.12 -32.25 -14.09
C ASN A 202 27.22 -33.20 -12.89
N ASN A 203 26.60 -34.36 -13.01
CA ASN A 203 26.85 -35.67 -12.37
C ASN A 203 25.57 -36.30 -11.81
N ALA A 204 25.53 -37.63 -11.88
CA ALA A 204 24.34 -38.47 -12.07
C ALA A 204 24.19 -39.62 -11.04
N SER A 205 23.02 -40.28 -11.11
CA SER A 205 22.54 -41.57 -10.53
C SER A 205 22.19 -41.59 -9.02
N GLU A 206 21.06 -42.13 -8.47
CA GLU A 206 20.00 -43.09 -8.91
C GLU A 206 18.86 -43.29 -7.83
N THR A 207 17.74 -43.92 -8.22
CA THR A 207 16.31 -43.78 -7.75
C THR A 207 15.84 -44.37 -6.41
N ASN A 208 14.82 -43.76 -5.76
CA ASN A 208 13.92 -44.25 -4.70
C ASN A 208 12.67 -43.35 -4.52
N SER A 209 11.48 -43.90 -4.79
CA SER A 209 10.20 -43.16 -4.94
C SER A 209 9.45 -42.91 -3.61
N VAL A 210 9.00 -41.67 -3.38
CA VAL A 210 8.05 -41.28 -2.32
C VAL A 210 6.74 -40.81 -2.97
N ASP A 211 5.59 -41.20 -2.43
CA ASP A 211 4.26 -40.81 -2.95
C ASP A 211 3.87 -39.39 -2.47
N ILE A 212 4.09 -38.41 -3.36
CA ILE A 212 4.08 -36.96 -3.06
C ILE A 212 2.68 -36.36 -3.10
N ASP A 213 1.71 -37.05 -3.71
CA ASP A 213 0.44 -36.44 -4.10
C ASP A 213 -0.55 -36.27 -2.93
N ARG A 214 -0.24 -36.87 -1.76
CA ARG A 214 -1.04 -36.77 -0.53
C ARG A 214 -0.48 -35.80 0.52
N MET A 215 0.71 -35.23 0.31
CA MET A 215 1.37 -34.38 1.32
C MET A 215 0.81 -32.95 1.33
N THR A 216 0.74 -32.35 2.53
CA THR A 216 0.37 -30.94 2.73
C THR A 216 1.57 -30.01 2.49
N ALA A 217 1.29 -28.73 2.21
CA ALA A 217 2.34 -27.76 1.86
C ALA A 217 3.38 -27.52 2.97
N LEU A 218 3.04 -27.77 4.25
CA LEU A 218 3.96 -27.64 5.38
C LEU A 218 4.91 -28.85 5.44
N GLU A 219 4.37 -30.06 5.26
CA GLU A 219 5.14 -31.30 5.24
C GLU A 219 6.13 -31.32 4.08
N ILE A 220 5.70 -30.85 2.90
CA ILE A 220 6.57 -30.72 1.72
C ILE A 220 7.76 -29.79 1.99
N LYS A 221 7.54 -28.66 2.65
CA LYS A 221 8.62 -27.72 3.01
C LYS A 221 9.56 -28.27 4.07
N GLN A 222 9.04 -29.02 5.04
CA GLN A 222 9.86 -29.70 6.05
C GLN A 222 10.74 -30.77 5.39
N HIS A 223 10.20 -31.52 4.44
CA HIS A 223 10.95 -32.51 3.67
C HIS A 223 12.06 -31.85 2.84
N LEU A 224 11.75 -30.76 2.12
CA LEU A 224 12.74 -29.99 1.36
C LEU A 224 13.84 -29.39 2.24
N ASN A 225 13.49 -28.88 3.43
CA ASN A 225 14.49 -28.38 4.38
C ASN A 225 15.35 -29.50 4.97
N GLY A 226 14.78 -30.68 5.22
CA GLY A 226 15.54 -31.88 5.63
C GLY A 226 16.56 -32.31 4.59
N LEU A 227 16.30 -32.00 3.31
CA LEU A 227 17.17 -32.22 2.16
C LEU A 227 18.09 -31.01 1.88
N GLY A 228 18.13 -30.01 2.76
CA GLY A 228 19.01 -28.84 2.66
C GLY A 228 18.52 -27.73 1.72
N ILE A 229 17.30 -27.85 1.17
CA ILE A 229 16.75 -26.90 0.19
C ILE A 229 15.74 -25.97 0.86
N THR A 230 16.17 -24.73 1.10
CA THR A 230 15.30 -23.69 1.65
C THR A 230 14.57 -22.94 0.53
N THR A 231 13.25 -23.08 0.47
CA THR A 231 12.42 -22.53 -0.62
C THR A 231 11.41 -21.50 -0.10
N ARG A 232 11.23 -20.41 -0.87
CA ARG A 232 10.21 -19.38 -0.60
C ARG A 232 8.92 -19.58 -1.40
N LEU A 233 8.79 -20.71 -2.11
CA LEU A 233 7.62 -21.01 -2.93
C LEU A 233 6.36 -21.18 -2.08
N ARG A 234 5.23 -20.68 -2.60
CA ARG A 234 3.95 -20.60 -1.88
C ARG A 234 2.82 -21.40 -2.52
N ASN A 235 2.96 -21.78 -3.78
CA ASN A 235 1.95 -22.54 -4.51
C ASN A 235 2.18 -24.04 -4.27
N ILE A 236 1.16 -24.76 -3.82
CA ILE A 236 1.27 -26.18 -3.44
C ILE A 236 1.65 -27.08 -4.63
N ASN A 237 1.11 -26.83 -5.83
CA ASN A 237 1.44 -27.62 -7.01
C ASN A 237 2.91 -27.42 -7.40
N LYS A 238 3.42 -26.18 -7.26
CA LYS A 238 4.85 -25.89 -7.50
C LYS A 238 5.77 -26.42 -6.40
N LEU A 239 5.26 -26.56 -5.17
CA LEU A 239 6.01 -27.18 -4.07
C LEU A 239 6.08 -28.69 -4.25
N ARG A 240 4.99 -29.32 -4.73
CA ARG A 240 4.98 -30.73 -5.13
C ARG A 240 5.92 -30.97 -6.29
N GLU A 241 5.81 -30.18 -7.35
CA GLU A 241 6.74 -30.22 -8.50
C GLU A 241 8.19 -30.02 -8.05
N LEU A 242 8.45 -29.11 -7.10
CA LEU A 242 9.79 -28.92 -6.55
C LEU A 242 10.25 -30.14 -5.73
N LEU A 243 9.39 -30.71 -4.87
CA LEU A 243 9.75 -31.89 -4.10
C LEU A 243 9.88 -33.15 -4.96
N GLU A 244 9.06 -33.30 -6.00
CA GLU A 244 9.20 -34.33 -7.04
C GLU A 244 10.53 -34.17 -7.76
N ASN A 245 10.87 -32.97 -8.20
CA ASN A 245 12.15 -32.72 -8.87
C ASN A 245 13.33 -32.95 -7.91
N VAL A 246 13.24 -32.51 -6.66
CA VAL A 246 14.31 -32.70 -5.67
C VAL A 246 14.45 -34.17 -5.28
N LEU A 247 13.35 -34.88 -5.10
CA LEU A 247 13.41 -36.31 -4.85
C LEU A 247 13.94 -37.03 -6.06
N LEU A 248 13.51 -36.69 -7.29
CA LEU A 248 14.12 -37.18 -8.52
C LEU A 248 15.63 -36.85 -8.59
N GLU A 249 16.07 -35.68 -8.14
CA GLU A 249 17.49 -35.26 -8.05
C GLU A 249 18.30 -36.05 -7.00
N ILE A 250 17.67 -36.56 -5.95
CA ILE A 250 18.30 -37.42 -4.91
C ILE A 250 18.21 -38.90 -5.30
N SER A 251 17.28 -39.18 -6.20
CA SER A 251 17.01 -40.44 -6.84
C SER A 251 17.66 -40.51 -8.24
N GLU A 252 18.60 -39.62 -8.49
CA GLU A 252 19.59 -39.54 -9.56
C GLU A 252 20.84 -38.97 -8.87
#